data_AF-A0A6L4ZNR3-F1
#
_entry.id   AF-A0A6L4ZNR3-F1
#
_cell.length_a   1.000
_cell.length_b   1.000
_cell.length_c   1.000
_cell.angle_alpha   90.00
_cell.angle_beta   90.00
_cell.angle_gamma   90.00
#
_symmetry.space_group_name_H-M   'P 1'
#
loop_
_entity.id
_entity.type
_entity.pdbx_description
1 polymer ?
#
loop_
_entity_poly.entity_id
_entity_poly.type
_entity_poly.pdbx_seq_one_letter_code
_entity_poly.pdbx_strand_id
1 'polypeptide(L)'
;MAEDKMPFIGKLIILIVIVGCLAGGYYFLAGKSSNSSSTPNDTPNSTSTSSNQWKGNAVEIGIAYGTEKKTWLEWAVQEFAKTPDGEKIKINLIPSGSQEGAQALVAGDKKIHVWAPASSLYKDTFVLDWQTKYNNNPILKEDS
;
A
#
# COMPACT_ATOMS: atom_id res chain seq x y z
N MET A 1 -23.48 40.66 -17.66
CA MET A 1 -23.64 39.26 -18.07
C MET A 1 -22.44 38.94 -18.96
N ALA A 2 -21.36 38.41 -18.38
CA ALA A 2 -20.14 38.09 -19.13
C ALA A 2 -20.24 36.63 -19.58
N GLU A 3 -20.44 36.41 -20.87
CA GLU A 3 -20.42 35.09 -21.48
C GLU A 3 -18.98 34.60 -21.57
N ASP A 4 -18.65 33.62 -20.75
CA ASP A 4 -17.33 33.01 -20.69
C ASP A 4 -17.14 32.07 -21.89
N LYS A 5 -16.65 32.64 -23.00
CA LYS A 5 -16.33 31.90 -24.23
C LYS A 5 -15.05 31.11 -24.00
N MET A 6 -15.15 29.94 -23.36
CA MET A 6 -14.06 28.97 -23.39
C MET A 6 -13.66 28.73 -24.86
N PRO A 7 -12.39 28.99 -25.25
CA PRO A 7 -11.94 28.86 -26.62
C PRO A 7 -12.22 27.43 -27.06
N PHE A 8 -12.84 27.28 -28.23
CA PHE A 8 -13.30 26.01 -28.82
C PHE A 8 -12.23 24.90 -28.77
N ILE A 9 -10.96 25.31 -28.80
CA ILE A 9 -9.77 24.46 -28.65
C ILE A 9 -9.70 23.71 -27.30
N GLY A 10 -10.09 24.33 -26.20
CA GLY A 10 -10.00 23.73 -24.86
C GLY A 10 -11.03 22.62 -24.66
N LYS A 11 -12.24 22.82 -25.21
CA LYS A 11 -13.30 21.80 -25.23
C LYS A 11 -12.90 20.61 -26.11
N LEU A 12 -12.20 20.85 -27.22
CA LEU A 12 -11.71 19.80 -28.12
C LEU A 12 -10.68 18.89 -27.44
N ILE A 13 -9.72 19.46 -26.71
CA ILE A 13 -8.68 18.70 -25.99
C ILE A 13 -9.32 17.82 -24.92
N ILE A 14 -10.27 18.37 -24.15
CA ILE A 14 -10.98 17.62 -23.10
C ILE A 14 -11.75 16.44 -23.71
N LEU A 15 -12.44 16.65 -24.83
CA LEU A 15 -13.17 15.57 -25.51
C LEU A 15 -12.23 14.47 -26.02
N ILE A 16 -11.05 14.83 -26.56
CA ILE A 16 -10.05 13.85 -27.02
C ILE A 16 -9.53 13.00 -25.85
N VAL A 17 -9.22 13.60 -24.71
CA VAL A 17 -8.73 12.88 -23.52
C VAL A 17 -9.80 11.93 -22.98
N ILE A 18 -11.06 12.37 -22.90
CA ILE A 18 -12.17 11.53 -22.41
C ILE A 18 -12.39 10.33 -23.35
N VAL A 19 -12.42 10.56 -24.66
CA VAL A 19 -12.57 9.48 -25.66
C VAL A 19 -11.39 8.51 -25.61
N GLY A 20 -10.17 9.03 -25.47
CA GLY A 20 -8.96 8.20 -25.31
C GLY A 20 -9.02 7.32 -24.06
N CYS A 21 -9.43 7.85 -22.91
CA CYS A 21 -9.59 7.08 -21.67
C CYS A 21 -10.66 5.99 -21.79
N LEU A 22 -11.80 6.28 -22.43
CA LEU A 22 -12.88 5.31 -22.62
C LEU A 22 -12.47 4.20 -23.59
N ALA A 23 -11.83 4.54 -24.71
CA ALA A 23 -11.34 3.57 -25.67
C ALA A 23 -10.23 2.67 -25.09
N GLY A 24 -9.28 3.26 -24.34
CA GLY A 24 -8.20 2.52 -23.67
C GLY A 24 -8.74 1.55 -22.62
N GLY A 25 -9.70 1.99 -21.79
CA GLY A 25 -10.35 1.14 -20.80
C GLY A 25 -11.13 -0.03 -21.43
N TYR A 26 -11.85 0.23 -22.52
CA TYR A 26 -12.58 -0.81 -23.25
C TYR A 26 -11.65 -1.86 -23.86
N TYR A 27 -10.55 -1.43 -24.48
CA TYR A 27 -9.58 -2.34 -25.10
C TYR A 27 -8.85 -3.22 -24.08
N PHE A 28 -8.54 -2.67 -22.89
CA PHE A 28 -7.89 -3.41 -21.81
C PHE A 28 -8.80 -4.48 -21.19
N LEU A 29 -10.11 -4.20 -21.08
CA LEU A 29 -11.08 -5.16 -20.55
C LEU A 29 -11.51 -6.22 -21.59
N ALA A 30 -11.59 -5.84 -22.87
CA ALA A 30 -11.91 -6.76 -23.95
C ALA A 30 -10.75 -7.70 -24.34
N GLY A 31 -9.51 -7.35 -23.98
CA GLY A 31 -8.29 -8.07 -24.37
C GLY A 31 -7.85 -9.23 -23.47
N LYS A 32 -8.55 -9.56 -22.38
CA LYS A 32 -8.15 -10.64 -21.46
C LYS A 32 -9.28 -11.62 -21.14
N SER A 33 -9.66 -12.39 -22.15
CA SER A 33 -10.31 -13.69 -21.97
C SER A 33 -9.36 -14.78 -22.49
N SER A 34 -8.49 -15.27 -21.60
CA SER A 34 -7.75 -16.51 -21.83
C SER A 34 -8.35 -17.59 -20.95
N ASN A 35 -9.11 -18.46 -21.62
CA ASN A 35 -9.56 -19.76 -21.16
C ASN A 35 -8.46 -20.53 -20.42
N SER A 36 -8.85 -21.25 -19.36
CA SER A 36 -8.13 -22.45 -18.92
C SER A 36 -9.14 -23.44 -18.34
N SER A 37 -9.64 -24.30 -19.23
CA SER A 37 -10.25 -25.58 -18.88
C SER A 37 -9.15 -26.64 -18.82
N SER A 38 -9.05 -27.37 -17.71
CA SER A 38 -8.53 -28.74 -17.68
C SER A 38 -8.74 -29.41 -16.31
N THR A 39 -9.47 -30.51 -16.34
CA THR A 39 -9.44 -31.63 -15.38
C THR A 39 -9.23 -32.91 -16.22
N PRO A 40 -8.87 -34.08 -15.68
CA PRO A 40 -8.09 -34.43 -14.47
C PRO A 40 -6.93 -35.42 -14.80
N ASN A 41 -5.89 -35.59 -13.96
CA ASN A 41 -5.22 -36.91 -13.83
C ASN A 41 -4.28 -37.05 -12.62
N ASP A 42 -4.12 -38.31 -12.24
CA ASP A 42 -3.47 -38.91 -11.08
C ASP A 42 -2.00 -38.52 -10.73
N THR A 43 -1.73 -38.57 -9.42
CA THR A 43 -0.50 -38.78 -8.60
C THR A 43 0.63 -39.62 -9.26
N PRO A 44 1.91 -39.64 -8.79
CA PRO A 44 2.43 -39.16 -7.49
C PRO A 44 3.84 -38.51 -7.46
N ASN A 45 4.14 -37.92 -6.30
CA ASN A 45 5.48 -37.76 -5.72
C ASN A 45 6.45 -36.81 -6.44
N SER A 46 6.46 -35.56 -5.99
CA SER A 46 7.69 -34.80 -5.86
C SER A 46 7.71 -34.16 -4.49
N THR A 47 8.56 -34.74 -3.65
CA THR A 47 9.12 -34.20 -2.41
C THR A 47 9.55 -32.76 -2.64
N SER A 48 8.61 -31.84 -2.50
CA SER A 48 8.90 -30.42 -2.34
C SER A 48 9.12 -30.25 -0.85
N THR A 49 10.39 -30.30 -0.47
CA THR A 49 10.94 -29.91 0.82
C THR A 49 10.08 -28.82 1.43
N SER A 50 9.29 -29.22 2.44
CA SER A 50 8.50 -28.34 3.27
C SER A 50 9.47 -27.33 3.86
N SER A 51 9.48 -26.12 3.30
CA SER A 51 10.19 -24.99 3.89
C SER A 51 9.59 -24.78 5.26
N ASN A 52 10.34 -25.26 6.26
CA ASN A 52 10.25 -25.02 7.69
C ASN A 52 8.98 -24.24 8.10
N GLN A 53 7.85 -24.95 8.16
CA GLN A 53 6.62 -24.46 8.74
C GLN A 53 6.90 -24.25 10.23
N TRP A 54 7.17 -23.02 10.62
CA TRP A 54 7.36 -22.66 12.02
C TRP A 54 6.11 -23.02 12.80
N LYS A 55 6.26 -24.03 13.67
CA LYS A 55 5.26 -24.46 14.65
C LYS A 55 5.21 -23.50 15.84
N GLY A 56 4.93 -22.23 15.56
CA GLY A 56 4.71 -21.16 16.53
C GLY A 56 4.10 -19.97 15.80
N ASN A 57 3.19 -19.24 16.44
CA ASN A 57 2.55 -18.07 15.83
C ASN A 57 3.63 -17.03 15.48
N ALA A 58 4.03 -16.97 14.21
CA ALA A 58 4.90 -15.91 13.71
C ALA A 58 4.19 -14.57 13.91
N VAL A 59 4.86 -13.61 14.54
CA VAL A 59 4.29 -12.28 14.78
C VAL A 59 4.35 -11.51 13.48
N GLU A 60 3.19 -11.02 13.01
CA GLU A 60 3.14 -10.17 11.82
C GLU A 60 3.15 -8.69 12.19
N ILE A 61 4.01 -7.91 11.54
CA ILE A 61 4.12 -6.47 11.73
C ILE A 61 3.98 -5.79 10.36
N GLY A 62 2.99 -4.92 10.22
CA GLY A 62 2.83 -4.09 9.03
C GLY A 62 3.45 -2.70 9.22
N ILE A 63 4.27 -2.29 8.25
CA ILE A 63 4.97 -1.00 8.26
C ILE A 63 4.50 -0.20 7.07
N ALA A 64 3.75 0.88 7.31
CA ALA A 64 3.41 1.88 6.30
C ALA A 64 4.58 2.85 6.14
N TYR A 65 5.13 2.98 4.94
CA TYR A 65 6.34 3.77 4.71
C TYR A 65 6.26 4.60 3.42
N GLY A 66 6.90 5.79 3.46
CA GLY A 66 7.10 6.62 2.27
C GLY A 66 7.98 5.93 1.24
N THR A 67 7.57 5.95 -0.03
CA THR A 67 8.23 5.20 -1.12
C THR A 67 9.69 5.59 -1.34
N GLU A 68 10.11 6.76 -0.87
CA GLU A 68 11.50 7.22 -0.86
C GLU A 68 12.41 6.34 0.01
N LYS A 69 11.84 5.58 0.94
CA LYS A 69 12.57 4.67 1.85
C LYS A 69 12.57 3.22 1.37
N LYS A 70 11.91 2.92 0.25
CA LYS A 70 11.68 1.55 -0.24
C LYS A 70 12.95 0.72 -0.29
N THR A 71 13.94 1.17 -1.04
CA THR A 71 15.17 0.41 -1.29
C THR A 71 15.90 0.07 0.00
N TRP A 72 16.04 1.05 0.89
CA TRP A 72 16.69 0.84 2.18
C TRP A 72 15.87 -0.08 3.08
N LEU A 73 14.55 0.11 3.15
CA LEU A 73 13.68 -0.65 4.05
C LEU A 73 13.52 -2.11 3.62
N GLU A 74 13.44 -2.38 2.32
CA GLU A 74 13.43 -3.74 1.79
C GLU A 74 14.72 -4.49 2.16
N TRP A 75 15.88 -3.86 1.99
CA TRP A 75 17.16 -4.43 2.43
C TRP A 75 17.20 -4.64 3.95
N ALA A 76 16.78 -3.64 4.74
CA ALA A 76 16.81 -3.72 6.20
C ALA A 76 15.92 -4.85 6.73
N VAL A 77 14.73 -5.05 6.16
CA VAL A 77 13.84 -6.17 6.50
C VAL A 77 14.47 -7.51 6.15
N GLN A 78 15.13 -7.62 4.99
CA GLN A 78 15.82 -8.83 4.58
C GLN A 78 17.00 -9.18 5.51
N GLU A 79 17.79 -8.19 5.93
CA GLU A 79 18.86 -8.41 6.90
C GLU A 79 18.31 -8.73 8.29
N PHE A 80 17.27 -8.03 8.72
CA PHE A 80 16.62 -8.28 10.01
C PHE A 80 16.09 -9.72 10.10
N ALA A 81 15.47 -10.23 9.05
CA ALA A 81 14.95 -11.60 8.99
C ALA A 81 16.02 -12.69 9.16
N LYS A 82 17.31 -12.37 8.94
CA LYS A 82 18.44 -13.29 9.16
C LYS A 82 18.91 -13.32 10.61
N THR A 83 18.50 -12.36 11.43
CA THR A 83 18.88 -12.29 12.84
C THR A 83 18.04 -13.26 13.68
N PRO A 84 18.54 -13.74 14.84
CA PRO A 84 17.75 -14.59 15.73
C PRO A 84 16.44 -13.95 16.20
N ASP A 85 16.43 -12.62 16.37
CA ASP A 85 15.25 -11.85 16.77
C ASP A 85 14.24 -11.70 15.63
N GLY A 86 14.74 -11.44 14.42
CA GLY A 86 13.92 -11.22 13.24
C GLY A 86 13.48 -12.50 12.54
N GLU A 87 14.07 -13.65 12.86
CA GLU A 87 13.63 -14.95 12.35
C GLU A 87 12.12 -15.05 12.63
N LYS A 88 11.66 -15.04 13.87
CA LYS A 88 10.23 -15.29 14.20
C LYS A 88 9.22 -14.18 13.84
N ILE A 89 9.64 -13.14 13.12
CA ILE A 89 8.83 -11.96 12.83
C ILE A 89 8.64 -11.81 11.32
N LYS A 90 7.38 -11.75 10.89
CA LYS A 90 7.02 -11.47 9.50
C LYS A 90 6.72 -9.98 9.34
N ILE A 91 7.57 -9.27 8.60
CA ILE A 91 7.38 -7.85 8.31
C ILE A 91 6.69 -7.69 6.96
N ASN A 92 5.53 -7.03 6.97
CA ASN A 92 4.75 -6.68 5.79
C ASN A 92 4.98 -5.19 5.47
N LEU A 93 5.69 -4.91 4.38
CA LEU A 93 5.96 -3.54 3.92
C LEU A 93 4.78 -3.00 3.10
N ILE A 94 4.19 -1.89 3.54
CA ILE A 94 3.04 -1.23 2.92
C ILE A 94 3.52 0.10 2.31
N PRO A 95 3.78 0.17 0.99
CA PRO A 95 4.14 1.43 0.36
C PRO A 95 2.96 2.38 0.41
N SER A 96 3.13 3.54 1.02
CA SER A 96 2.09 4.56 1.18
C SER A 96 2.69 5.95 1.14
N GLY A 97 1.99 6.93 0.55
CA GLY A 97 2.37 8.32 0.77
C GLY A 97 2.17 8.73 2.24
N SER A 98 2.86 9.79 2.67
CA SER A 98 2.87 10.19 4.09
C SER A 98 1.48 10.55 4.60
N GLN A 99 0.72 11.30 3.81
CA GLN A 99 -0.64 11.72 4.17
C GLN A 99 -1.61 10.54 4.13
N GLU A 100 -1.49 9.67 3.14
CA GLU A 100 -2.31 8.47 2.99
C GLU A 100 -2.09 7.51 4.16
N GLY A 101 -0.85 7.33 4.61
CA GLY A 101 -0.52 6.54 5.79
C GLY A 101 -1.12 7.13 7.07
N ALA A 102 -1.03 8.44 7.27
CA ALA A 102 -1.67 9.14 8.39
C ALA A 102 -3.19 8.95 8.38
N GLN A 103 -3.83 9.12 7.21
CA GLN A 103 -5.26 8.93 7.05
C GLN A 103 -5.69 7.49 7.30
N ALA A 104 -4.90 6.50 6.87
CA ALA A 104 -5.17 5.08 7.15
C ALA A 104 -5.10 4.78 8.65
N LEU A 105 -4.14 5.36 9.37
CA LEU A 105 -4.08 5.28 10.83
C LEU A 105 -5.29 5.92 11.50
N VAL A 106 -5.65 7.14 11.10
CA VAL A 106 -6.85 7.83 11.60
C VAL A 106 -8.11 7.06 11.23
N ALA A 107 -8.14 6.32 10.11
CA ALA A 107 -9.24 5.44 9.73
C ALA A 107 -9.30 4.15 10.57
N GLY A 108 -8.26 3.83 11.35
CA GLY A 108 -8.18 2.63 12.17
C GLY A 108 -7.71 1.39 11.42
N ASP A 109 -6.87 1.54 10.39
CA ASP A 109 -6.29 0.41 9.67
C ASP A 109 -5.38 -0.42 10.60
N LYS A 110 -5.86 -1.62 10.94
CA LYS A 110 -5.19 -2.56 11.85
C LYS A 110 -3.99 -3.27 11.22
N LYS A 111 -3.77 -3.13 9.91
CA LYS A 111 -2.58 -3.68 9.26
C LYS A 111 -1.34 -2.87 9.60
N ILE A 112 -1.51 -1.57 9.86
CA ILE A 112 -0.41 -0.64 10.14
C ILE A 112 -0.09 -0.69 11.63
N HIS A 113 1.09 -1.19 11.95
CA HIS A 113 1.63 -1.21 13.31
C HIS A 113 2.70 -0.12 13.48
N VAL A 114 3.42 0.18 12.40
CA VAL A 114 4.45 1.22 12.34
C VAL A 114 4.16 2.11 11.14
N TRP A 115 4.26 3.43 11.31
CA TRP A 115 4.16 4.41 10.24
C TRP A 115 5.43 5.26 10.19
N ALA A 116 6.08 5.26 9.03
CA ALA A 116 7.32 5.97 8.76
C ALA A 116 7.08 7.01 7.65
N PRO A 117 6.66 8.24 8.00
CA PRO A 117 6.42 9.29 7.01
C PRO A 117 7.71 9.70 6.30
N ALA A 118 7.55 10.35 5.14
CA ALA A 118 8.68 10.92 4.40
C ALA A 118 9.41 12.00 5.22
N SER A 119 8.67 12.76 6.04
CA SER A 119 9.16 13.84 6.90
C SER A 119 8.41 13.87 8.23
N SER A 120 9.04 14.39 9.29
CA SER A 120 8.41 14.64 10.59
C SER A 120 7.29 15.68 10.53
N LEU A 121 7.26 16.52 9.49
CA LEU A 121 6.21 17.54 9.28
C LEU A 121 4.80 16.96 9.23
N TYR A 122 4.65 15.69 8.81
CA TYR A 122 3.34 15.03 8.75
C TYR A 122 2.80 14.63 10.12
N LYS A 123 3.63 14.64 11.16
CA LYS A 123 3.23 14.32 12.54
C LYS A 123 2.17 15.30 13.04
N ASP A 124 2.37 16.60 12.86
CA ASP A 124 1.46 17.62 13.39
C ASP A 124 0.10 17.54 12.73
N THR A 125 0.06 17.33 11.40
CA THR A 125 -1.17 17.09 10.66
C THR A 125 -1.88 15.82 11.14
N PHE A 126 -1.15 14.73 11.34
CA PHE A 126 -1.71 13.48 11.88
C PHE A 126 -2.34 13.68 13.27
N VAL A 127 -1.66 14.40 14.18
CA VAL A 127 -2.18 14.69 15.52
C VAL A 127 -3.45 15.53 15.44
N LEU A 128 -3.48 16.56 14.58
CA LEU A 128 -4.65 17.40 14.36
C LEU A 128 -5.85 16.59 13.85
N ASP A 129 -5.63 15.75 12.84
CA ASP A 129 -6.68 14.90 12.25
C ASP A 129 -7.22 13.90 13.29
N TRP A 130 -6.33 13.32 14.09
CA TRP A 130 -6.70 12.39 15.15
C TRP A 130 -7.53 13.07 16.23
N GLN A 131 -7.10 14.24 16.72
CA GLN A 131 -7.83 15.01 17.72
C GLN A 131 -9.21 15.42 17.20
N THR A 132 -9.29 15.82 15.93
CA THR A 132 -10.57 16.16 15.28
C THR A 132 -11.54 14.97 15.28
N LYS A 133 -11.03 13.75 15.07
CA LYS A 133 -11.86 12.54 14.97
C LYS A 133 -12.20 11.90 16.31
N TYR A 134 -11.23 11.84 17.23
CA TYR A 134 -11.30 11.03 18.45
C TYR A 134 -11.26 11.85 19.74
N ASN A 135 -11.07 13.17 19.64
CA ASN A 135 -11.01 14.11 20.76
C ASN A 135 -10.00 13.71 21.86
N ASN A 136 -8.88 13.10 21.47
CA ASN A 136 -7.78 12.72 22.34
C ASN A 136 -6.42 12.82 21.62
N ASN A 137 -5.32 12.72 22.36
CA ASN A 137 -3.97 12.74 21.79
C ASN A 137 -3.55 11.32 21.35
N PRO A 138 -3.15 11.09 20.09
CA PRO A 138 -2.63 9.80 19.66
C PRO A 138 -1.25 9.46 20.24
N ILE A 139 -0.48 10.46 20.69
CA ILE A 139 0.89 10.27 21.14
C ILE A 139 0.90 10.02 22.64
N LEU A 140 1.25 8.79 23.02
CA LEU A 140 1.40 8.40 24.43
C LEU A 140 2.78 8.77 25.01
N LYS A 141 3.82 8.65 24.18
CA LYS A 141 5.21 8.96 24.56
C LYS A 141 5.93 9.53 23.34
N GLU A 142 6.79 10.51 23.59
CA GLU A 142 7.71 11.11 22.63
C GLU A 142 9.08 11.25 23.29
N ASP A 143 10.15 10.95 22.55
CA ASP A 143 11.52 11.18 23.00
C ASP A 143 11.93 12.61 22.63
N SER A 144 12.54 13.34 23.60
CA SER A 144 12.94 14.75 23.49
C SER A 144 14.40 14.92 23.09
#